data_AF-A0AAJ1SNE7-F1
#
_entry.id   AF-A0AAJ1SNE7-F1
#
_cell.length_a   1.000
_cell.length_b   1.000
_cell.length_c   1.000
_cell.angle_alpha   90.00
_cell.angle_beta   90.00
_cell.angle_gamma   90.00
#
_symmetry.space_group_name_H-M   'P 1'
#
loop_
_entity.id
_entity.type
_entity.pdbx_description
1 polymer ?
#
loop_
_entity_poly.entity_id
_entity_poly.type
_entity_poly.pdbx_seq_one_letter_code
_entity_poly.pdbx_strand_id
1 'polypeptide(L)'
;FKKAIDDWDAQEIVLSEDANQVFAASQLTRGDLKYIEGGEKAPIGLYSGAIKGKNKENVTVFGTTKEAFLLPKLTKGHEFKTKNEIIISQNLADSGYKIGDTIKIGSYDDPLTIVGIFPETYYTVSPVIYASLDTWTALKYGKQPFASEEEQPINGIVIKDSAKISKEKTSKDLQLLTIGTFIESIPGYSAQNMTLNAMIYFLFLVVAAVVGIFMYVMTLQKTAIFGVMKAQGIKNFFIAKSLVAQSFIVGVVGVLLALLFAYLASLILPSAMPFAVFWSQWLLYSGILIIVAMLGGLFSIRTITKVDPITAIGG
;
A
#
# COMPACT_ATOMS: atom_id res chain seq x y z
N PHE A 1 -1.53 -1.42 -4.98
CA PHE A 1 -0.40 -2.18 -5.56
C PHE A 1 -0.26 -3.57 -4.95
N LYS A 2 -0.20 -3.68 -3.62
CA LYS A 2 0.10 -4.92 -2.90
C LYS A 2 -1.05 -5.53 -2.07
N LYS A 3 -2.23 -4.90 -2.06
CA LYS A 3 -3.33 -5.24 -1.13
C LYS A 3 -3.72 -6.72 -1.20
N ALA A 4 -3.78 -7.29 -2.40
CA ALA A 4 -4.13 -8.70 -2.55
C ALA A 4 -3.15 -9.67 -1.88
N ILE A 5 -1.86 -9.29 -1.83
CA ILE A 5 -0.83 -10.09 -1.16
C ILE A 5 -0.90 -9.88 0.36
N ASP A 6 -1.11 -8.64 0.81
CA ASP A 6 -1.32 -8.34 2.23
C ASP A 6 -2.55 -9.12 2.76
N ASP A 7 -3.60 -9.29 1.96
CA ASP A 7 -4.83 -10.00 2.31
C ASP A 7 -4.65 -11.53 2.42
N TRP A 8 -3.56 -12.12 1.91
CA TRP A 8 -3.31 -13.56 1.99
C TRP A 8 -3.00 -14.05 3.41
N ASP A 9 -2.63 -13.15 4.32
CA ASP A 9 -2.18 -13.49 5.68
C ASP A 9 -1.07 -14.56 5.68
N ALA A 10 -0.14 -14.41 4.72
CA ALA A 10 0.98 -15.31 4.50
C ALA A 10 2.29 -14.68 5.00
N GLN A 11 3.24 -15.52 5.39
CA GLN A 11 4.58 -15.10 5.81
C GLN A 11 5.62 -15.30 4.70
N GLU A 12 5.46 -16.34 3.89
CA GLU A 12 6.45 -16.75 2.89
C GLU A 12 5.80 -17.14 1.55
N ILE A 13 6.60 -17.07 0.49
CA ILE A 13 6.26 -17.56 -0.85
C ILE A 13 7.49 -18.23 -1.48
N VAL A 14 7.27 -19.35 -2.15
CA VAL A 14 8.28 -20.01 -2.97
C VAL A 14 8.08 -19.66 -4.44
N LEU A 15 9.17 -19.25 -5.08
CA LEU A 15 9.28 -18.98 -6.51
C LEU A 15 10.45 -19.79 -7.09
N SER A 16 10.53 -19.86 -8.42
CA SER A 16 11.73 -20.36 -9.10
C SER A 16 12.87 -19.34 -8.95
N GLU A 17 14.09 -19.82 -8.70
CA GLU A 17 15.28 -18.95 -8.57
C GLU A 17 15.55 -18.18 -9.89
N ASP A 18 15.36 -18.83 -11.04
CA ASP A 18 15.47 -18.23 -12.38
C ASP A 18 14.50 -17.08 -12.64
N ALA A 19 13.46 -16.94 -11.81
CA ALA A 19 12.47 -15.88 -11.94
C ALA A 19 13.00 -14.51 -11.51
N ASN A 20 14.18 -14.45 -10.88
CA ASN A 20 14.70 -13.24 -10.25
C ASN A 20 13.65 -12.56 -9.35
N GLN A 21 12.96 -13.37 -8.52
CA GLN A 21 11.90 -12.95 -7.61
C GLN A 21 10.64 -12.35 -8.28
N VAL A 22 10.53 -12.38 -9.61
CA VAL A 22 9.39 -11.84 -10.35
C VAL A 22 8.29 -12.90 -10.45
N PHE A 23 7.14 -12.63 -9.83
CA PHE A 23 6.02 -13.59 -9.77
C PHE A 23 5.58 -14.11 -11.14
N ALA A 24 5.44 -13.20 -12.12
CA ALA A 24 5.00 -13.53 -13.46
C ALA A 24 6.03 -14.33 -14.27
N ALA A 25 7.32 -14.20 -13.94
CA ALA A 25 8.42 -14.92 -14.58
C ALA A 25 8.63 -16.32 -13.96
N SER A 26 8.23 -16.51 -12.71
CA SER A 26 8.36 -17.80 -12.02
C SER A 26 7.52 -18.88 -12.69
N GLN A 27 8.18 -19.99 -13.03
CA GLN A 27 7.56 -21.16 -13.66
C GLN A 27 7.81 -22.37 -12.78
N LEU A 28 6.84 -22.69 -11.94
CA LEU A 28 6.80 -23.91 -11.14
C LEU A 28 5.72 -24.85 -11.71
N THR A 29 5.60 -26.02 -11.13
CA THR A 29 4.59 -27.05 -11.44
C THR A 29 3.83 -27.42 -10.18
N ARG A 30 2.62 -27.97 -10.32
CA ARG A 30 1.84 -28.47 -9.17
C ARG A 30 2.60 -29.56 -8.39
N GLY A 31 3.45 -30.33 -9.07
CA GLY A 31 4.31 -31.35 -8.47
C GLY A 31 5.36 -30.77 -7.52
N ASP A 32 5.75 -29.50 -7.66
CA ASP A 32 6.78 -28.90 -6.81
C ASP A 32 6.36 -28.73 -5.35
N LEU A 33 5.05 -28.81 -5.06
CA LEU A 33 4.51 -28.75 -3.70
C LEU A 33 5.07 -29.84 -2.79
N LYS A 34 5.50 -30.99 -3.34
CA LYS A 34 6.07 -32.10 -2.55
C LYS A 34 7.44 -31.77 -1.96
N TYR A 35 8.15 -30.80 -2.55
CA TYR A 35 9.47 -30.37 -2.08
C TYR A 35 9.41 -29.28 -1.00
N ILE A 36 8.21 -28.88 -0.57
CA ILE A 36 8.03 -27.89 0.50
C ILE A 36 7.51 -28.60 1.76
N GLU A 37 8.34 -28.58 2.80
CA GLU A 37 8.11 -29.21 4.09
C GLU A 37 7.64 -28.20 5.13
N GLY A 38 6.54 -28.52 5.82
CA GLY A 38 5.96 -27.65 6.86
C GLY A 38 5.05 -26.56 6.31
N GLY A 39 4.29 -25.94 7.22
CA GLY A 39 3.35 -24.87 6.93
C GLY A 39 2.09 -25.31 6.18
N GLU A 40 1.02 -24.53 6.35
CA GLU A 40 -0.13 -24.58 5.44
C GLU A 40 0.28 -23.95 4.10
N LYS A 41 0.10 -24.68 2.99
CA LYS A 41 0.61 -24.30 1.66
C LYS A 41 -0.50 -24.26 0.62
N ALA A 42 -0.42 -23.27 -0.26
CA ALA A 42 -1.37 -23.10 -1.35
C ALA A 42 -0.63 -22.82 -2.68
N PRO A 43 -0.88 -23.62 -3.72
CA PRO A 43 -0.37 -23.29 -5.06
C PRO A 43 -1.07 -22.04 -5.58
N ILE A 44 -0.33 -21.20 -6.30
CA ILE A 44 -0.90 -20.00 -6.91
C ILE A 44 -0.39 -19.78 -8.33
N GLY A 45 -1.34 -19.50 -9.22
CA GLY A 45 -1.08 -19.07 -10.59
C GLY A 45 -1.41 -17.58 -10.74
N LEU A 46 -0.60 -16.86 -11.53
CA LEU A 46 -0.86 -15.45 -11.88
C LEU A 46 -1.12 -15.33 -13.39
N TYR A 47 -2.25 -14.71 -13.73
CA TYR A 47 -2.57 -14.30 -15.09
C TYR A 47 -3.10 -12.86 -15.09
N SER A 48 -2.50 -12.01 -15.93
CA SER A 48 -3.00 -10.65 -16.17
C SER A 48 -3.68 -10.62 -17.54
N GLY A 49 -4.91 -10.13 -17.58
CA GLY A 49 -5.71 -10.09 -18.79
C GLY A 49 -6.70 -8.93 -18.79
N ALA A 50 -7.58 -8.90 -19.78
CA ALA A 50 -8.66 -7.92 -19.87
C ALA A 50 -10.00 -8.61 -20.07
N ILE A 51 -11.03 -8.16 -19.37
CA ILE A 51 -12.41 -8.61 -19.61
C ILE A 51 -12.83 -8.15 -21.02
N LYS A 52 -13.31 -9.10 -21.83
CA LYS A 52 -13.90 -8.84 -23.15
C LYS A 52 -15.29 -8.23 -22.97
N GLY A 53 -15.57 -7.14 -23.68
CA GLY A 53 -16.87 -6.49 -23.64
C GLY A 53 -16.81 -5.06 -24.17
N LYS A 54 -17.93 -4.33 -24.02
CA LYS A 54 -17.99 -2.89 -24.34
C LYS A 54 -17.10 -2.05 -23.43
N ASN A 55 -17.08 -2.39 -22.13
CA ASN A 55 -16.17 -1.80 -21.14
C ASN A 55 -15.03 -2.78 -20.89
N LYS A 56 -13.92 -2.61 -21.62
CA LYS A 56 -12.72 -3.42 -21.37
C LYS A 56 -12.08 -2.96 -20.07
N GLU A 57 -11.87 -3.90 -19.16
CA GLU A 57 -11.24 -3.65 -17.86
C GLU A 57 -10.10 -4.64 -17.65
N ASN A 58 -8.93 -4.12 -17.25
CA ASN A 58 -7.77 -4.95 -16.95
C ASN A 58 -7.97 -5.62 -15.60
N VAL A 59 -7.65 -6.91 -15.51
CA VAL A 59 -7.85 -7.73 -14.32
C VAL A 59 -6.65 -8.62 -14.07
N THR A 60 -6.44 -8.92 -12.79
CA THR A 60 -5.52 -9.97 -12.36
C THR A 60 -6.34 -11.17 -11.92
N VAL A 61 -6.06 -12.33 -12.50
CA VAL A 61 -6.65 -13.62 -12.12
C VAL A 61 -5.62 -14.42 -11.34
N PHE A 62 -5.95 -14.74 -10.09
CA PHE A 62 -5.25 -15.73 -9.30
C PHE A 62 -5.92 -17.10 -9.42
N GLY A 63 -5.15 -18.10 -9.81
CA GLY A 63 -5.58 -19.49 -9.78
C GLY A 63 -5.11 -20.17 -8.50
N THR A 64 -6.00 -20.80 -7.73
CA THR A 64 -5.60 -21.57 -6.55
C THR A 64 -6.54 -22.75 -6.28
N THR A 65 -6.30 -23.52 -5.22
CA THR A 65 -7.18 -24.61 -4.78
C THR A 65 -8.38 -24.07 -4.00
N LYS A 66 -9.49 -24.81 -4.00
CA LYS A 66 -10.76 -24.37 -3.38
C LYS A 66 -10.70 -24.22 -1.86
N GLU A 67 -9.71 -24.83 -1.22
CA GLU A 67 -9.54 -24.83 0.25
C GLU A 67 -8.30 -24.02 0.65
N ALA A 68 -7.75 -23.23 -0.28
CA ALA A 68 -6.55 -22.44 0.00
C ALA A 68 -6.85 -21.34 1.04
N PHE A 69 -6.03 -21.26 2.08
CA PHE A 69 -6.15 -20.24 3.14
C PHE A 69 -6.10 -18.79 2.62
N LEU A 70 -5.48 -18.59 1.45
CA LEU A 70 -5.37 -17.27 0.81
C LEU A 70 -6.67 -16.81 0.12
N LEU A 71 -7.70 -17.66 0.08
CA LEU A 71 -9.00 -17.27 -0.45
C LEU A 71 -9.68 -16.25 0.47
N PRO A 72 -10.16 -15.12 -0.08
CA PRO A 72 -10.79 -14.09 0.72
C PRO A 72 -12.17 -14.54 1.19
N LYS A 73 -12.56 -14.11 2.39
CA LYS A 73 -13.94 -14.29 2.88
C LYS A 73 -14.92 -13.56 1.97
N LEU A 74 -15.92 -14.28 1.48
CA LEU A 74 -16.93 -13.71 0.59
C LEU A 74 -17.87 -12.76 1.33
N THR A 75 -18.24 -11.66 0.66
CA THR A 75 -19.32 -10.77 1.10
C THR A 75 -20.69 -11.27 0.60
N LYS A 76 -20.72 -11.89 -0.60
CA LYS A 76 -21.94 -12.42 -1.24
C LYS A 76 -21.62 -13.65 -2.09
N GLY A 77 -22.62 -14.52 -2.27
CA GLY A 77 -22.53 -15.68 -3.14
C GLY A 77 -21.83 -16.87 -2.48
N HIS A 78 -21.16 -17.69 -3.29
CA HIS A 78 -20.40 -18.86 -2.82
C HIS A 78 -19.06 -18.98 -3.54
N GLU A 79 -18.18 -19.82 -2.99
CA GLU A 79 -16.87 -20.07 -3.61
C GLU A 79 -17.00 -20.86 -4.91
N PHE A 80 -15.96 -20.76 -5.76
CA PHE A 80 -15.91 -21.53 -7.00
C PHE A 80 -15.78 -23.03 -6.70
N LYS A 81 -16.72 -23.82 -7.19
CA LYS A 81 -16.78 -25.27 -7.00
C LYS A 81 -16.42 -26.03 -8.26
N THR A 82 -16.64 -25.45 -9.43
CA THR A 82 -16.39 -26.12 -10.71
C THR A 82 -15.42 -25.33 -11.58
N LYS A 83 -15.00 -25.93 -12.69
CA LYS A 83 -14.22 -25.22 -13.71
C LYS A 83 -15.06 -24.09 -14.30
N ASN A 84 -14.44 -22.96 -14.59
CA ASN A 84 -15.04 -21.73 -15.13
C ASN A 84 -15.97 -20.97 -14.18
N GLU A 85 -16.09 -21.38 -12.92
CA GLU A 85 -16.63 -20.50 -11.88
C GLU A 85 -15.52 -19.60 -11.33
N ILE A 86 -15.84 -18.33 -11.12
CA ILE A 86 -14.92 -17.32 -10.60
C ILE A 86 -15.58 -16.50 -9.49
N ILE A 87 -14.77 -16.01 -8.57
CA ILE A 87 -15.16 -15.00 -7.59
C ILE A 87 -14.43 -13.69 -7.90
N ILE A 88 -15.12 -12.57 -7.74
CA ILE A 88 -14.59 -11.24 -8.11
C ILE A 88 -14.46 -10.32 -6.90
N SER A 89 -13.49 -9.41 -6.94
CA SER A 89 -13.39 -8.34 -5.95
C SER A 89 -14.55 -7.35 -6.07
N GLN A 90 -14.89 -6.69 -4.95
CA GLN A 90 -15.92 -5.64 -4.90
C GLN A 90 -15.66 -4.54 -5.94
N ASN A 91 -14.40 -4.28 -6.30
CA ASN A 91 -14.03 -3.32 -7.34
C ASN A 91 -14.70 -3.59 -8.67
N LEU A 92 -14.74 -4.86 -9.10
CA LEU A 92 -15.43 -5.26 -10.32
C LEU A 92 -16.95 -5.20 -10.16
N ALA A 93 -17.46 -5.53 -8.97
CA ALA A 93 -18.89 -5.40 -8.71
C ALA A 93 -19.37 -3.94 -8.82
N ASP A 94 -18.56 -3.00 -8.34
CA ASP A 94 -18.82 -1.56 -8.43
C ASP A 94 -18.73 -1.03 -9.88
N SER A 95 -17.89 -1.66 -10.72
CA SER A 95 -17.85 -1.43 -12.18
C SER A 95 -19.08 -2.00 -12.93
N GLY A 96 -19.96 -2.73 -12.25
CA GLY A 96 -21.25 -3.18 -12.77
C GLY A 96 -21.40 -4.69 -12.99
N TYR A 97 -20.37 -5.50 -12.70
CA TYR A 97 -20.43 -6.96 -12.81
C TYR A 97 -21.21 -7.58 -11.63
N LYS A 98 -22.06 -8.57 -11.90
CA LYS A 98 -22.95 -9.17 -10.89
C LYS A 98 -22.77 -10.69 -10.81
N ILE A 99 -23.16 -11.25 -9.66
CA ILE A 99 -23.28 -12.70 -9.51
C ILE A 99 -24.32 -13.22 -10.52
N GLY A 100 -23.97 -14.28 -11.23
CA GLY A 100 -24.74 -14.86 -12.34
C GLY A 100 -24.33 -14.34 -13.72
N ASP A 101 -23.57 -13.25 -13.81
CA ASP A 101 -23.04 -12.79 -15.10
C ASP A 101 -22.00 -13.76 -15.65
N THR A 102 -21.88 -13.78 -16.98
CA THR A 102 -20.84 -14.51 -17.68
C THR A 102 -19.90 -13.54 -18.38
N ILE A 103 -18.60 -13.69 -18.14
CA ILE A 103 -17.55 -12.87 -18.72
C ILE A 103 -16.54 -13.73 -19.46
N LYS A 104 -15.77 -13.10 -20.36
CA LYS A 104 -14.63 -13.74 -21.03
C LYS A 104 -13.40 -12.90 -20.78
N ILE A 105 -12.24 -13.53 -20.58
CA ILE A 105 -11.01 -12.81 -20.24
C ILE A 105 -9.93 -13.17 -21.24
N GLY A 106 -9.28 -12.15 -21.80
CA GLY A 106 -8.15 -12.32 -22.72
C GLY A 106 -8.50 -13.20 -23.92
N SER A 107 -7.63 -14.15 -24.23
CA SER A 107 -7.80 -15.08 -25.36
C SER A 107 -8.65 -16.31 -25.03
N TYR A 108 -9.12 -16.46 -23.78
CA TYR A 108 -9.99 -17.56 -23.38
C TYR A 108 -11.43 -17.27 -23.80
N ASP A 109 -12.00 -18.14 -24.64
CA ASP A 109 -13.33 -17.93 -25.24
C ASP A 109 -14.47 -18.65 -24.52
N ASP A 110 -14.17 -19.56 -23.59
CA ASP A 110 -15.21 -20.19 -22.78
C ASP A 110 -15.73 -19.17 -21.74
N PRO A 111 -17.04 -19.13 -21.49
CA PRO A 111 -17.63 -18.20 -20.53
C PRO A 111 -17.22 -18.57 -19.10
N LEU A 112 -16.85 -17.55 -18.32
CA LEU A 112 -16.60 -17.63 -16.89
C LEU A 112 -17.80 -17.07 -16.13
N THR A 113 -18.37 -17.85 -15.21
CA THR A 113 -19.54 -17.46 -14.43
C THR A 113 -19.12 -16.88 -13.10
N ILE A 114 -19.63 -15.68 -12.77
CA ILE A 114 -19.38 -15.02 -11.49
C ILE A 114 -20.31 -15.64 -10.43
N VAL A 115 -19.73 -16.28 -9.42
CA VAL A 115 -20.49 -16.98 -8.37
C VAL A 115 -20.40 -16.36 -6.97
N GLY A 116 -19.43 -15.47 -6.77
CA GLY A 116 -19.19 -14.82 -5.48
C GLY A 116 -18.49 -13.49 -5.61
N ILE A 117 -18.68 -12.66 -4.59
CA ILE A 117 -18.03 -11.35 -4.45
C ILE A 117 -17.31 -11.34 -3.11
N PHE A 118 -16.09 -10.82 -3.10
CA PHE A 118 -15.28 -10.60 -1.89
C PHE A 118 -14.87 -9.13 -1.78
N PRO A 119 -14.32 -8.67 -0.64
CA PRO A 119 -13.94 -7.27 -0.44
C PRO A 119 -13.01 -6.73 -1.53
N GLU A 120 -12.95 -5.40 -1.64
CA GLU A 120 -12.07 -4.72 -2.60
C GLU A 120 -10.59 -5.08 -2.40
N THR A 121 -9.91 -5.48 -3.47
CA THR A 121 -8.47 -5.76 -3.46
C THR A 121 -7.84 -5.56 -4.82
N TYR A 122 -6.51 -5.34 -4.82
CA TYR A 122 -5.75 -5.01 -6.03
C TYR A 122 -4.39 -5.67 -6.03
N TYR A 123 -3.97 -6.10 -7.22
CA TYR A 123 -2.59 -6.49 -7.53
C TYR A 123 -2.10 -5.65 -8.70
N THR A 124 -0.97 -4.93 -8.52
CA THR A 124 -0.40 -4.03 -9.55
C THR A 124 -1.46 -3.11 -10.19
N VAL A 125 -2.28 -2.46 -9.36
CA VAL A 125 -3.42 -1.57 -9.71
C VAL A 125 -4.61 -2.20 -10.43
N SER A 126 -4.58 -3.49 -10.73
CA SER A 126 -5.71 -4.19 -11.36
C SER A 126 -6.58 -4.87 -10.29
N PRO A 127 -7.93 -4.81 -10.43
CA PRO A 127 -8.83 -5.63 -9.62
C PRO A 127 -8.52 -7.12 -9.74
N VAL A 128 -8.79 -7.84 -8.66
CA VAL A 128 -8.47 -9.27 -8.56
C VAL A 128 -9.72 -10.14 -8.77
N ILE A 129 -9.50 -11.27 -9.41
CA ILE A 129 -10.42 -12.40 -9.59
C ILE A 129 -9.72 -13.65 -9.05
N TYR A 130 -10.44 -14.51 -8.32
CA TYR A 130 -9.95 -15.85 -8.00
C TYR A 130 -10.72 -16.90 -8.80
N ALA A 131 -9.98 -17.92 -9.25
CA ALA A 131 -10.51 -19.06 -9.97
C ALA A 131 -9.80 -20.35 -9.53
N SER A 132 -10.36 -21.50 -9.91
CA SER A 132 -9.67 -22.78 -9.77
C SER A 132 -8.41 -22.83 -10.63
N LEU A 133 -7.40 -23.57 -10.18
CA LEU A 133 -6.17 -23.78 -10.95
C LEU A 133 -6.46 -24.27 -12.38
N ASP A 134 -7.44 -25.14 -12.60
CA ASP A 134 -7.76 -25.66 -13.95
C ASP A 134 -8.33 -24.58 -14.87
N THR A 135 -9.13 -23.66 -14.32
CA THR A 135 -9.64 -22.49 -15.04
C THR A 135 -8.50 -21.54 -15.36
N TRP A 136 -7.62 -21.29 -14.40
CA TRP A 136 -6.44 -20.45 -14.57
C TRP A 136 -5.44 -21.02 -15.60
N THR A 137 -5.18 -22.33 -15.56
CA THR A 137 -4.30 -23.00 -16.53
C THR A 137 -4.88 -22.86 -17.94
N ALA A 138 -6.20 -23.05 -18.10
CA ALA A 138 -6.88 -22.85 -19.37
C ALA A 138 -6.86 -21.38 -19.84
N LEU A 139 -6.96 -20.41 -18.91
CA LEU A 139 -6.87 -18.99 -19.22
C LEU A 139 -5.50 -18.59 -19.78
N LYS A 140 -4.41 -19.10 -19.18
CA LYS A 140 -3.04 -18.71 -19.51
C LYS A 140 -2.43 -19.54 -20.65
N TYR A 141 -2.68 -20.85 -20.66
CA TYR A 141 -2.05 -21.80 -21.59
C TYR A 141 -3.05 -22.41 -22.60
N GLY A 142 -4.32 -22.03 -22.54
CA GLY A 142 -5.34 -22.51 -23.48
C GLY A 142 -5.59 -24.01 -23.35
N LYS A 143 -5.59 -24.71 -24.49
CA LYS A 143 -5.81 -26.17 -24.59
C LYS A 143 -4.52 -26.97 -24.68
N GLN A 144 -3.40 -26.40 -24.22
CA GLN A 144 -2.11 -27.09 -24.23
C GLN A 144 -2.21 -28.40 -23.44
N PRO A 145 -1.80 -29.55 -24.01
CA PRO A 145 -1.74 -30.80 -23.27
C PRO A 145 -0.56 -30.78 -22.29
N PHE A 146 -0.77 -31.33 -21.10
CA PHE A 146 0.27 -31.58 -20.09
C PHE A 146 0.33 -33.09 -19.83
N ALA A 147 1.52 -33.65 -19.54
CA ALA A 147 1.66 -35.10 -19.42
C ALA A 147 0.97 -35.65 -18.17
N SER A 148 0.82 -34.84 -17.11
CA SER A 148 0.12 -35.20 -15.87
C SER A 148 -0.44 -33.94 -15.18
N GLU A 149 -1.25 -34.14 -14.12
CA GLU A 149 -1.66 -33.03 -13.25
C GLU A 149 -0.48 -32.39 -12.50
N GLU A 150 0.52 -33.19 -12.11
CA GLU A 150 1.71 -32.68 -11.42
C GLU A 150 2.53 -31.74 -12.32
N GLU A 151 2.57 -31.98 -13.63
CA GLU A 151 3.31 -31.14 -14.58
C GLU A 151 2.59 -29.84 -14.96
N GLN A 152 1.34 -29.66 -14.53
CA GLN A 152 0.63 -28.41 -14.83
C GLN A 152 1.33 -27.23 -14.15
N PRO A 153 1.53 -26.11 -14.86
CA PRO A 153 2.30 -25.00 -14.36
C PRO A 153 1.57 -24.26 -13.24
N ILE A 154 2.33 -23.62 -12.36
CA ILE A 154 1.90 -22.59 -11.40
C ILE A 154 2.99 -21.51 -11.34
N ASN A 155 2.70 -20.36 -10.75
CA ASN A 155 3.70 -19.28 -10.62
C ASN A 155 4.42 -19.32 -9.27
N GLY A 156 3.76 -19.76 -8.21
CA GLY A 156 4.37 -19.79 -6.88
C GLY A 156 3.61 -20.69 -5.93
N ILE A 157 4.17 -20.86 -4.74
CA ILE A 157 3.55 -21.59 -3.63
C ILE A 157 3.57 -20.68 -2.40
N VAL A 158 2.39 -20.28 -1.95
CA VAL A 158 2.22 -19.38 -0.80
C VAL A 158 2.18 -20.23 0.48
N ILE A 159 2.87 -19.76 1.51
CA ILE A 159 3.02 -20.45 2.80
C ILE A 159 2.54 -19.52 3.91
N LYS A 160 1.63 -20.02 4.75
CA LYS A 160 1.01 -19.24 5.81
C LYS A 160 2.00 -18.85 6.92
N ASP A 161 2.78 -19.81 7.41
CA ASP A 161 3.66 -19.62 8.57
C ASP A 161 5.14 -19.66 8.18
N SER A 162 5.73 -20.85 8.14
CA SER A 162 7.09 -21.04 7.65
C SER A 162 7.20 -22.41 7.01
N ALA A 163 8.04 -22.51 6.00
CA ALA A 163 8.38 -23.79 5.41
C ALA A 163 9.88 -23.91 5.15
N LYS A 164 10.29 -25.12 4.81
CA LYS A 164 11.63 -25.41 4.33
C LYS A 164 11.54 -26.08 2.98
N ILE A 165 12.46 -25.72 2.10
CA ILE A 165 12.65 -26.44 0.85
C ILE A 165 13.43 -27.71 1.18
N SER A 166 12.88 -28.85 0.81
CA SER A 166 13.51 -30.16 0.98
C SER A 166 14.83 -30.20 0.22
N LYS A 167 15.81 -30.94 0.77
CA LYS A 167 17.13 -31.11 0.13
C LYS A 167 17.12 -32.10 -1.03
N GLU A 168 15.98 -32.73 -1.30
CA GLU A 168 15.82 -33.57 -2.48
C GLU A 168 16.04 -32.76 -3.76
N LYS A 169 16.66 -33.39 -4.76
CA LYS A 169 17.03 -32.73 -6.01
C LYS A 169 15.76 -32.44 -6.81
N THR A 170 15.24 -31.23 -6.66
CA THR A 170 14.22 -30.67 -7.54
C THR A 170 14.81 -30.48 -8.94
N SER A 171 13.97 -30.56 -9.98
CA SER A 171 14.39 -30.25 -11.36
C SER A 171 14.66 -28.77 -11.60
N LYS A 172 14.25 -27.91 -10.67
CA LYS A 172 14.39 -26.44 -10.73
C LYS A 172 14.80 -25.90 -9.39
N ASP A 173 15.74 -24.97 -9.37
CA ASP A 173 16.13 -24.30 -8.14
C ASP A 173 14.95 -23.46 -7.61
N LEU A 174 14.61 -23.69 -6.34
CA LEU A 174 13.50 -23.06 -5.64
C LEU A 174 14.06 -22.02 -4.66
N GLN A 175 13.42 -20.86 -4.61
CA GLN A 175 13.76 -19.78 -3.71
C GLN A 175 12.59 -19.46 -2.78
N LEU A 176 12.85 -19.49 -1.48
CA LEU A 176 11.92 -19.06 -0.44
C LEU A 176 12.11 -17.57 -0.16
N LEU A 177 11.03 -16.79 -0.20
CA LEU A 177 11.03 -15.36 0.06
C LEU A 177 10.01 -15.03 1.15
N THR A 178 10.33 -14.06 2.01
CA THR A 178 9.30 -13.45 2.87
C THR A 178 8.32 -12.65 2.02
N ILE A 179 7.07 -12.52 2.48
CA ILE A 179 6.06 -11.71 1.78
C ILE A 179 6.50 -10.24 1.66
N GLY A 180 7.23 -9.71 2.65
CA GLY A 180 7.81 -8.36 2.58
C GLY A 180 8.78 -8.21 1.40
N THR A 181 9.75 -9.13 1.29
CA THR A 181 10.71 -9.13 0.16
C THR A 181 10.01 -9.36 -1.18
N PHE A 182 9.00 -10.23 -1.22
CA PHE A 182 8.20 -10.48 -2.42
C PHE A 182 7.43 -9.24 -2.88
N ILE A 183 6.84 -8.48 -1.95
CA ILE A 183 6.17 -7.22 -2.26
C ILE A 183 7.17 -6.19 -2.83
N GLU A 184 8.37 -6.11 -2.25
CA GLU A 184 9.43 -5.23 -2.73
C GLU A 184 9.94 -5.60 -4.13
N SER A 185 9.91 -6.89 -4.49
CA SER A 185 10.31 -7.39 -5.81
C SER A 185 9.25 -7.20 -6.90
N ILE A 186 8.02 -6.78 -6.56
CA ILE A 186 6.99 -6.49 -7.55
C ILE A 186 7.48 -5.38 -8.48
N PRO A 187 7.55 -5.62 -9.80
CA PRO A 187 8.01 -4.60 -10.75
C PRO A 187 7.26 -3.28 -10.60
N GLY A 188 8.01 -2.20 -10.44
CA GLY A 188 7.49 -0.84 -10.28
C GLY A 188 7.11 -0.43 -8.85
N TYR A 189 6.97 -1.36 -7.90
CA TYR A 189 6.55 -1.02 -6.53
C TYR A 189 7.57 -0.11 -5.82
N SER A 190 8.86 -0.51 -5.80
CA SER A 190 9.92 0.27 -5.15
C SER A 190 10.10 1.65 -5.82
N ALA A 191 10.12 1.70 -7.15
CA ALA A 191 10.23 2.94 -7.90
C ALA A 191 9.06 3.90 -7.61
N GLN A 192 7.83 3.38 -7.59
CA GLN A 192 6.64 4.17 -7.24
C GLN A 192 6.72 4.70 -5.80
N ASN A 193 7.08 3.84 -4.84
CA ASN A 193 7.20 4.26 -3.44
C ASN A 193 8.31 5.31 -3.26
N MET A 194 9.41 5.21 -4.00
CA MET A 194 10.46 6.23 -4.02
C MET A 194 9.94 7.58 -4.50
N THR A 195 9.20 7.62 -5.62
CA THR A 195 8.61 8.86 -6.14
C THR A 195 7.59 9.45 -5.16
N LEU A 196 6.70 8.63 -4.57
CA LEU A 196 5.73 9.09 -3.58
C LEU A 196 6.40 9.65 -2.33
N ASN A 197 7.43 8.95 -1.82
CA ASN A 197 8.19 9.42 -0.65
C ASN A 197 8.94 10.72 -0.96
N ALA A 198 9.51 10.87 -2.16
CA ALA A 198 10.14 12.13 -2.57
C ALA A 198 9.14 13.30 -2.57
N MET A 199 7.91 13.09 -3.08
CA MET A 199 6.84 14.09 -3.01
C MET A 199 6.47 14.43 -1.56
N ILE A 200 6.31 13.42 -0.70
CA ILE A 200 5.99 13.61 0.73
C ILE A 200 7.09 14.44 1.41
N TYR A 201 8.36 14.09 1.24
CA TYR A 201 9.47 14.83 1.85
C TYR A 201 9.60 16.25 1.32
N PHE A 202 9.35 16.45 0.01
CA PHE A 202 9.30 17.79 -0.56
C PHE A 202 8.18 18.65 0.06
N LEU A 203 6.99 18.07 0.27
CA LEU A 203 5.89 18.75 0.94
C LEU A 203 6.23 19.10 2.39
N PHE A 204 6.89 18.20 3.13
CA PHE A 204 7.39 18.50 4.48
C PHE A 204 8.38 19.67 4.47
N LEU A 205 9.29 19.73 3.49
CA LEU A 205 10.24 20.84 3.34
C LEU A 205 9.52 22.17 3.08
N VAL A 206 8.54 22.19 2.18
CA VAL A 206 7.75 23.38 1.90
C VAL A 206 6.98 23.83 3.15
N VAL A 207 6.32 22.90 3.86
CA VAL A 207 5.60 23.21 5.11
C VAL A 207 6.56 23.77 6.16
N ALA A 208 7.74 23.17 6.33
CA ALA A 208 8.75 23.66 7.26
C ALA A 208 9.18 25.10 6.94
N ALA A 209 9.47 25.39 5.68
CA ALA A 209 9.87 26.72 5.23
C ALA A 209 8.76 27.75 5.46
N VAL A 210 7.53 27.43 5.08
CA VAL A 210 6.37 28.31 5.23
C VAL A 210 6.11 28.61 6.71
N VAL A 211 6.05 27.59 7.56
CA VAL A 211 5.83 27.79 9.01
C VAL A 211 6.98 28.58 9.63
N GLY A 212 8.23 28.31 9.25
CA GLY A 212 9.39 29.08 9.70
C GLY A 212 9.32 30.56 9.34
N ILE A 213 8.96 30.88 8.08
CA ILE A 213 8.79 32.27 7.62
C ILE A 213 7.65 32.95 8.38
N PHE A 214 6.50 32.29 8.54
CA PHE A 214 5.38 32.86 9.29
C PHE A 214 5.73 33.13 10.75
N MET A 215 6.40 32.19 11.43
CA MET A 215 6.88 32.39 12.79
C MET A 215 7.88 33.54 12.89
N TYR A 216 8.78 33.66 11.91
CA TYR A 216 9.73 34.75 11.80
C TYR A 216 9.02 36.11 11.67
N VAL A 217 8.08 36.24 10.73
CA VAL A 217 7.31 37.48 10.53
C VAL A 217 6.49 37.83 11.76
N MET A 218 5.78 36.86 12.36
CA MET A 218 5.01 37.09 13.60
C MET A 218 5.90 37.53 14.76
N THR A 219 7.12 37.00 14.83
CA THR A 219 8.09 37.36 15.86
C THR A 219 8.60 38.79 15.65
N LEU A 220 8.91 39.16 14.40
CA LEU A 220 9.34 40.51 14.03
C LEU A 220 8.29 41.56 14.39
N GLN A 221 7.02 41.30 14.09
CA GLN A 221 5.91 42.19 14.40
C GLN A 221 5.74 42.45 15.92
N LYS A 222 6.20 41.52 16.77
CA LYS A 222 6.14 41.62 18.23
C LYS A 222 7.43 42.15 18.87
N THR A 223 8.44 42.55 18.08
CA THR A 223 9.75 42.99 18.57
C THR A 223 9.66 44.12 19.59
N ALA A 224 8.82 45.15 19.34
CA ALA A 224 8.64 46.27 20.27
C ALA A 224 8.09 45.81 21.64
N ILE A 225 7.12 44.88 21.62
CA ILE A 225 6.53 44.30 22.84
C ILE A 225 7.59 43.51 23.61
N PHE A 226 8.43 42.74 22.92
CA PHE A 226 9.55 42.03 23.55
C PHE A 226 10.59 43.00 24.13
N GLY A 227 10.84 44.14 23.48
CA GLY A 227 11.72 45.20 23.99
C GLY A 227 11.24 45.76 25.34
N VAL A 228 9.95 46.10 25.44
CA VAL A 228 9.34 46.57 26.70
C VAL A 228 9.44 45.51 27.79
N MET A 229 9.17 44.24 27.48
CA MET A 229 9.28 43.15 28.45
C MET A 229 10.71 42.96 28.96
N LYS A 230 11.72 43.08 28.09
CA LYS A 230 13.13 43.05 28.51
C LYS A 230 13.48 44.24 29.40
N ALA A 231 13.00 45.44 29.07
CA ALA A 231 13.21 46.65 29.88
C ALA A 231 12.59 46.53 31.28
N GLN A 232 11.51 45.75 31.41
CA GLN A 232 10.89 45.38 32.70
C GLN A 232 11.63 44.25 33.45
N GLY A 233 12.75 43.75 32.93
CA GLY A 233 13.56 42.71 33.56
C GLY A 233 13.20 41.26 33.21
N ILE A 234 12.32 41.03 32.23
CA ILE A 234 11.98 39.67 31.78
C ILE A 234 13.16 39.06 31.02
N LYS A 235 13.58 37.86 31.46
CA LYS A 235 14.70 37.13 30.88
C LYS A 235 14.38 36.66 29.44
N ASN A 236 15.36 36.73 28.55
CA ASN A 236 15.27 36.21 27.17
C ASN A 236 14.79 34.74 27.11
N PHE A 237 15.17 33.92 28.08
CA PHE A 237 14.74 32.53 28.16
C PHE A 237 13.22 32.38 28.30
N PHE A 238 12.57 33.27 29.07
CA PHE A 238 11.12 33.25 29.23
C PHE A 238 10.41 33.59 27.91
N ILE A 239 10.91 34.60 27.20
CA ILE A 239 10.41 35.00 25.87
C ILE A 239 10.58 33.86 24.86
N ALA A 240 11.75 33.23 24.84
CA ALA A 240 12.05 32.07 24.00
C ALA A 240 11.09 30.90 24.28
N LYS A 241 10.88 30.54 25.55
CA LYS A 241 9.95 29.49 25.95
C LYS A 241 8.50 29.81 25.52
N SER A 242 8.08 31.07 25.65
CA SER A 242 6.75 31.50 25.22
C SER A 242 6.54 31.36 23.72
N LEU A 243 7.56 31.63 22.91
CA LEU A 243 7.49 31.48 21.44
C LEU A 243 7.43 30.02 21.01
N VAL A 244 8.22 29.17 21.66
CA VAL A 244 8.15 27.72 21.43
C VAL A 244 6.78 27.18 21.83
N ALA A 245 6.23 27.60 22.97
CA ALA A 245 4.89 27.22 23.40
C ALA A 245 3.80 27.71 22.42
N GLN A 246 3.90 28.94 21.92
CA GLN A 246 3.00 29.46 20.89
C GLN A 246 3.09 28.60 19.61
N SER A 247 4.31 28.28 19.18
CA SER A 247 4.55 27.48 17.98
C SER A 247 4.03 26.05 18.12
N PHE A 248 4.15 25.47 19.31
CA PHE A 248 3.56 24.18 19.65
C PHE A 248 2.03 24.22 19.55
N ILE A 249 1.38 25.23 20.15
CA ILE A 249 -0.09 25.38 20.08
C ILE A 249 -0.55 25.54 18.63
N VAL A 250 0.12 26.39 17.85
CA VAL A 250 -0.19 26.56 16.42
C VAL A 250 0.01 25.25 15.65
N GLY A 251 1.09 24.52 15.92
CA GLY A 251 1.35 23.21 15.32
C GLY A 251 0.26 22.18 15.64
N VAL A 252 -0.14 22.05 16.91
CA VAL A 252 -1.19 21.13 17.35
C VAL A 252 -2.52 21.48 16.68
N VAL A 253 -2.94 22.74 16.73
CA VAL A 253 -4.20 23.17 16.10
C VAL A 253 -4.15 22.96 14.59
N GLY A 254 -3.04 23.30 13.94
CA GLY A 254 -2.84 23.10 12.51
C GLY A 254 -2.93 21.63 12.12
N VAL A 255 -2.30 20.73 12.88
CA VAL A 255 -2.37 19.28 12.65
C VAL A 255 -3.79 18.75 12.86
N LEU A 256 -4.50 19.17 13.91
CA LEU A 256 -5.90 18.76 14.13
C LEU A 256 -6.79 19.17 12.95
N LEU A 257 -6.63 20.39 12.44
CA LEU A 257 -7.34 20.86 11.27
C LEU A 257 -6.93 20.08 10.01
N ALA A 258 -5.64 19.78 9.83
CA ALA A 258 -5.16 18.99 8.70
C ALA A 258 -5.73 17.57 8.69
N LEU A 259 -5.78 16.91 9.85
CA LEU A 259 -6.40 15.58 9.99
C LEU A 259 -7.90 15.63 9.68
N LEU A 260 -8.60 16.66 10.16
CA LEU A 260 -10.01 16.88 9.87
C LEU A 260 -10.23 17.06 8.35
N PHE A 261 -9.46 17.93 7.70
CA PHE A 261 -9.59 18.15 6.26
C PHE A 261 -9.19 16.92 5.44
N ALA A 262 -8.17 16.17 5.85
CA ALA A 262 -7.78 14.93 5.19
C ALA A 262 -8.89 13.87 5.28
N TYR A 263 -9.56 13.76 6.43
CA TYR A 263 -10.72 12.88 6.59
C TYR A 263 -11.92 13.38 5.77
N LEU A 264 -12.22 14.68 5.75
CA LEU A 264 -13.31 15.21 4.92
C LEU A 264 -13.04 15.02 3.43
N ALA A 265 -11.79 15.19 3.00
CA ALA A 265 -11.39 14.93 1.63
C ALA A 265 -11.62 13.47 1.24
N SER A 266 -11.41 12.52 2.17
CA SER A 266 -11.63 11.09 1.88
C SER A 266 -13.07 10.75 1.53
N LEU A 267 -14.03 11.51 2.04
CA LEU A 267 -15.46 11.33 1.73
C LEU A 267 -15.83 11.74 0.30
N ILE A 268 -15.00 12.56 -0.35
CA ILE A 268 -15.25 13.07 -1.71
C ILE A 268 -14.49 12.23 -2.75
N LEU A 269 -13.56 11.36 -2.32
CA LEU A 269 -12.77 10.55 -3.22
C LEU A 269 -13.65 9.51 -3.94
N PRO A 270 -13.43 9.26 -5.24
CA PRO A 270 -14.12 8.20 -5.95
C PRO A 270 -13.89 6.84 -5.29
N SER A 271 -14.89 5.96 -5.30
CA SER A 271 -14.78 4.58 -4.77
C SER A 271 -13.66 3.78 -5.45
N ALA A 272 -13.33 4.10 -6.70
CA ALA A 272 -12.23 3.48 -7.42
C ALA A 272 -10.84 3.83 -6.87
N MET A 273 -10.71 4.87 -6.04
CA MET A 273 -9.43 5.27 -5.46
C MET A 273 -9.26 4.63 -4.08
N PRO A 274 -8.38 3.62 -3.93
CA PRO A 274 -8.16 2.96 -2.66
C PRO A 274 -7.52 3.95 -1.67
N PHE A 275 -8.30 4.39 -0.68
CA PHE A 275 -7.83 5.23 0.40
C PHE A 275 -7.97 4.49 1.73
N ALA A 276 -6.84 4.23 2.39
CA ALA A 276 -6.80 3.56 3.68
C ALA A 276 -6.15 4.49 4.71
N VAL A 277 -6.77 4.58 5.89
CA VAL A 277 -6.25 5.37 7.02
C VAL A 277 -5.43 4.47 7.92
N PHE A 278 -4.11 4.64 7.88
CA PHE A 278 -3.19 3.98 8.81
C PHE A 278 -2.86 4.93 9.97
N TRP A 279 -3.55 4.76 11.11
CA TRP A 279 -3.42 5.64 12.28
C TRP A 279 -1.98 5.81 12.77
N SER A 280 -1.17 4.75 12.73
CA SER A 280 0.25 4.81 13.11
C SER A 280 1.03 5.82 12.27
N GLN A 281 0.87 5.77 10.95
CA GLN A 281 1.55 6.69 10.02
C GLN A 281 1.04 8.13 10.17
N TRP A 282 -0.28 8.28 10.35
CA TRP A 282 -0.91 9.59 10.57
C TRP A 282 -0.39 10.26 11.84
N LEU A 283 -0.27 9.51 12.93
CA LEU A 283 0.29 10.00 14.20
C LEU A 283 1.77 10.34 14.08
N LEU A 284 2.55 9.51 13.39
CA LEU A 284 3.98 9.77 13.14
C LEU A 284 4.17 11.10 12.38
N TYR A 285 3.46 11.28 11.27
CA TYR A 285 3.54 12.50 10.46
C TYR A 285 3.01 13.73 11.21
N SER A 286 1.96 13.57 12.00
CA SER A 286 1.45 14.61 12.90
C SER A 286 2.51 15.08 13.90
N GLY A 287 3.21 14.13 14.54
CA GLY A 287 4.30 14.44 15.46
C GLY A 287 5.45 15.18 14.77
N ILE A 288 5.85 14.73 13.57
CA ILE A 288 6.89 15.39 12.77
C ILE A 288 6.50 16.83 12.44
N LEU A 289 5.26 17.09 12.01
CA LEU A 289 4.79 18.45 11.69
C LEU A 289 4.81 19.39 12.91
N ILE A 290 4.44 18.89 14.09
CA ILE A 290 4.50 19.69 15.33
C ILE A 290 5.96 20.04 15.66
N ILE A 291 6.88 19.08 15.58
CA ILE A 291 8.32 19.32 15.79
C ILE A 291 8.83 20.36 14.81
N VAL A 292 8.48 20.24 13.53
CA VAL A 292 8.85 21.21 12.48
C VAL A 292 8.32 22.61 12.81
N ALA A 293 7.08 22.74 13.27
CA ALA A 293 6.51 24.03 13.68
C ALA A 293 7.28 24.65 14.86
N MET A 294 7.63 23.83 15.86
CA MET A 294 8.45 24.27 16.99
C MET A 294 9.85 24.70 16.55
N LEU A 295 10.48 23.99 15.62
CA LEU A 295 11.79 24.36 15.04
C LEU A 295 11.71 25.69 14.27
N GLY A 296 10.63 25.92 13.53
CA GLY A 296 10.36 27.22 12.88
C GLY A 296 10.24 28.36 13.89
N GLY A 297 9.57 28.13 15.03
CA GLY A 297 9.52 29.06 16.16
C GLY A 297 10.89 29.29 16.82
N LEU A 298 11.69 28.24 16.98
CA LEU A 298 13.06 28.38 17.51
C LEU A 298 13.95 29.22 16.59
N PHE A 299 13.79 29.07 15.27
CA PHE A 299 14.53 29.84 14.28
C PHE A 299 14.27 31.35 14.42
N SER A 300 13.03 31.75 14.71
CA SER A 300 12.68 33.18 14.88
C SER A 300 13.25 33.82 16.15
N ILE A 301 13.64 33.03 17.15
CA ILE A 301 14.21 33.52 18.42
C ILE A 301 15.57 34.19 18.21
N ARG A 302 16.36 33.75 17.23
CA ARG A 302 17.65 34.38 16.88
C ARG A 302 17.51 35.86 16.53
N THR A 303 16.35 36.28 16.03
CA THR A 303 16.05 37.68 15.75
C THR A 303 15.93 38.48 17.04
N ILE A 304 15.28 37.93 18.08
CA ILE A 304 15.03 38.63 19.35
C ILE A 304 16.30 38.76 20.21
N THR A 305 17.20 37.78 20.17
CA THR A 305 18.44 37.86 20.97
C THR A 305 19.36 39.00 20.53
N LYS A 306 19.21 39.49 19.30
CA LYS A 306 19.94 40.64 18.75
C LYS A 306 19.21 41.99 18.87
N VAL A 307 17.99 42.00 19.40
CA VAL A 307 17.21 43.24 19.55
C VAL A 307 17.66 43.97 20.82
N ASP A 308 18.22 45.16 20.64
CA ASP A 308 18.55 46.12 21.70
C ASP A 308 17.27 46.82 22.20
N PRO A 309 16.95 46.76 23.51
CA PRO A 309 15.76 47.37 24.09
C PRO A 309 15.60 48.87 23.80
N ILE A 310 16.71 49.61 23.68
CA ILE A 310 16.72 51.07 23.47
C ILE A 310 16.19 51.39 22.06
N THR A 311 16.76 50.73 21.05
CA THR A 311 16.34 50.88 19.64
C THR A 311 14.91 50.38 19.34
N ALA A 312 14.36 49.50 20.18
CA ALA A 312 13.06 48.85 19.93
C ALA A 312 11.86 49.65 20.45
N ILE A 313 12.06 50.55 21.42
CA ILE A 313 10.98 51.34 22.05
C ILE A 313 10.91 52.77 21.47
N GLY A 314 12.01 53.24 20.88
CA GLY A 314 12.03 54.48 20.10
C GLY A 314 13.39 55.16 20.24
N GLY A 315 14.32 54.84 19.33
CA GLY A 315 15.65 55.45 19.28
C GLY A 315 16.57 54.98 20.39
#